data_AF-A0A2V8XP53-F1
#
_entry.id   AF-A0A2V8XP53-F1
#
_cell.length_a   1.000
_cell.length_b   1.000
_cell.length_c   1.000
_cell.angle_alpha   90.00
_cell.angle_beta   90.00
_cell.angle_gamma   90.00
#
_symmetry.space_group_name_H-M   'P 1'
#
loop_
_entity.id
_entity.type
_entity.pdbx_description
1 polymer ?
#
loop_
_entity_poly.entity_id
_entity_poly.type
_entity_poly.pdbx_seq_one_letter_code
_entity_poly.pdbx_strand_id
1 'polypeptide(L)'
;MILPWLILALAFTDPQQSSPTPDEQATMQRAQLEHERYRQAVVQLNELAGRIHSEADALAFVEGIADIFADSLPAAWAGPSIRQRVAHAEYEAISDPSRLIPEQRIADVWNEYVREIGAPEEAVVNAAEIHSMRDADYAIGQAMWTRGMNESIWTMPNIYATGPDGKIAHGCRAIEALRVIHDLDRMFDNLRGARDRLRKGIVASDEIKEHLKNADPSQRTTSGSKVRAELRVDTNPLRPAEYRYMREHGLDNFNQLLERLFVELFPRE
;
A
#
# COMPACT_ATOMS: atom_id res chain seq x y z
N MET A 1 3.40 -15.30 -10.33
CA MET A 1 4.63 -15.11 -11.13
C MET A 1 4.80 -13.60 -11.28
N ILE A 2 5.69 -13.01 -10.47
CA ILE A 2 5.86 -11.56 -10.37
C ILE A 2 6.87 -11.15 -11.45
N LEU A 3 6.46 -10.33 -12.41
CA LEU A 3 7.38 -9.74 -13.39
C LEU A 3 8.23 -8.66 -12.70
N PRO A 4 9.58 -8.79 -12.71
CA PRO A 4 10.48 -7.77 -12.20
C PRO A 4 10.86 -6.82 -13.34
N TRP A 5 10.07 -5.78 -13.58
CA TRP A 5 10.50 -4.70 -14.48
C TRP A 5 11.24 -3.63 -13.67
N LEU A 6 12.49 -3.93 -13.29
CA LEU A 6 13.56 -2.95 -12.99
C LEU A 6 14.88 -3.66 -12.56
N ILE A 7 15.32 -4.68 -13.30
CA ILE A 7 16.70 -5.16 -13.22
C ILE A 7 17.25 -5.33 -14.64
N LEU A 8 17.73 -4.23 -15.21
CA LEU A 8 18.66 -4.28 -16.33
C LEU A 8 19.57 -3.06 -16.26
N ALA A 9 20.70 -3.23 -15.55
CA ALA A 9 21.99 -2.59 -15.82
C ALA A 9 22.93 -2.70 -14.59
N LEU A 10 23.23 -3.91 -14.11
CA LEU A 10 24.35 -4.11 -13.17
C LEU A 10 25.06 -5.44 -13.47
N ALA A 11 25.58 -5.55 -14.68
CA ALA A 11 26.64 -6.51 -14.99
C ALA A 11 27.40 -6.02 -16.21
N PHE A 12 28.27 -5.02 -16.09
CA PHE A 12 29.52 -4.92 -16.85
C PHE A 12 30.48 -3.99 -16.12
N THR A 13 31.67 -4.52 -15.86
CA THR A 13 32.89 -3.80 -15.47
C THR A 13 33.33 -2.86 -16.60
N ASP A 14 33.89 -1.69 -16.21
CA ASP A 14 34.47 -0.59 -17.00
C ASP A 14 33.52 0.40 -17.72
N PRO A 15 33.51 1.72 -17.37
CA PRO A 15 32.67 2.70 -18.03
C PRO A 15 33.42 3.36 -19.20
N GLN A 16 33.28 2.80 -20.40
CA GLN A 16 33.11 3.66 -21.57
C GLN A 16 31.61 3.91 -21.68
N GLN A 17 31.17 5.14 -21.38
CA GLN A 17 29.81 5.59 -21.68
C GLN A 17 29.64 5.62 -23.21
N SER A 18 29.40 4.47 -23.83
CA SER A 18 28.85 4.40 -25.18
C SER A 18 27.46 5.03 -25.15
N SER A 19 27.21 5.97 -26.06
CA SER A 19 25.86 6.48 -26.29
C SER A 19 24.92 5.29 -26.56
N PRO A 20 23.74 5.25 -25.93
CA PRO A 20 22.80 4.15 -26.12
C PRO A 20 22.49 3.98 -27.60
N THR A 21 22.41 2.73 -28.04
CA THR A 21 22.05 2.36 -29.41
C THR A 21 20.65 2.89 -29.76
N PRO A 22 20.30 3.05 -31.05
CA PRO A 22 18.96 3.46 -31.45
C PRO A 22 17.83 2.59 -30.87
N ASP A 23 18.07 1.28 -30.72
CA ASP A 23 17.10 0.34 -30.14
C ASP A 23 16.95 0.53 -28.62
N GLU A 24 18.05 0.80 -27.91
CA GLU A 24 18.03 1.16 -26.49
C GLU A 24 17.34 2.50 -26.27
N GLN A 25 17.60 3.49 -27.13
CA GLN A 25 16.92 4.80 -27.10
C GLN A 25 15.41 4.65 -27.33
N ALA A 26 14.99 3.83 -28.31
CA ALA A 26 13.57 3.57 -28.58
C ALA A 26 12.89 2.85 -27.40
N THR A 27 13.59 1.91 -26.75
CA THR A 27 13.10 1.19 -25.57
C THR A 27 12.96 2.14 -24.37
N MET A 28 13.98 2.98 -24.12
CA MET A 28 13.93 4.00 -23.07
C MET A 28 12.79 4.99 -23.30
N GLN A 29 12.57 5.44 -24.53
CA GLN A 29 11.45 6.33 -24.86
C GLN A 29 10.08 5.69 -24.61
N ARG A 30 9.91 4.42 -24.98
CA ARG A 30 8.66 3.68 -24.68
C ARG A 30 8.42 3.56 -23.19
N ALA A 31 9.44 3.15 -22.43
CA ALA A 31 9.35 3.04 -20.98
C ALA A 31 9.05 4.39 -20.31
N GLN A 32 9.63 5.50 -20.81
CA GLN A 32 9.32 6.85 -20.35
C GLN A 32 7.86 7.25 -20.61
N LEU A 33 7.34 6.97 -21.81
CA LEU A 33 5.94 7.26 -22.16
C LEU A 33 4.96 6.44 -21.33
N GLU A 34 5.26 5.16 -21.10
CA GLU A 34 4.46 4.28 -20.23
C GLU A 34 4.48 4.75 -18.78
N HIS A 35 5.66 5.12 -18.27
CA HIS A 35 5.81 5.67 -16.93
C HIS A 35 5.04 6.97 -16.75
N GLU A 36 5.11 7.88 -17.72
CA GLU A 36 4.37 9.15 -17.67
C GLU A 36 2.86 8.94 -17.74
N ARG A 37 2.39 8.01 -18.58
CA ARG A 37 0.96 7.64 -18.63
C ARG A 37 0.49 7.07 -17.30
N TYR A 38 1.28 6.18 -16.69
CA TYR A 38 0.99 5.63 -15.37
C TYR A 38 0.93 6.74 -14.32
N ARG A 39 1.94 7.62 -14.28
CA ARG A 39 1.99 8.77 -13.36
C ARG A 39 0.75 9.64 -13.48
N GLN A 40 0.34 9.99 -14.70
CA GLN A 40 -0.86 10.80 -14.94
C GLN A 40 -2.14 10.10 -14.45
N ALA A 41 -2.28 8.80 -14.69
CA ALA A 41 -3.43 8.03 -14.19
C ALA A 41 -3.49 8.01 -12.66
N VAL A 42 -2.35 7.83 -11.99
CA VAL A 42 -2.27 7.89 -10.52
C VAL A 42 -2.60 9.29 -10.00
N VAL A 43 -2.12 10.35 -10.64
CA VAL A 43 -2.46 11.72 -10.25
C VAL A 43 -3.97 11.96 -10.33
N GLN A 44 -4.61 11.52 -11.42
CA GLN A 44 -6.07 11.60 -11.57
C GLN A 44 -6.81 10.81 -10.48
N LEU A 45 -6.33 9.62 -10.13
CA LEU A 45 -6.92 8.80 -9.06
C LEU A 45 -6.77 9.45 -7.68
N ASN A 46 -5.60 10.02 -7.37
CA ASN A 46 -5.40 10.74 -6.12
C ASN A 46 -6.30 11.98 -6.05
N GLU A 47 -6.48 12.71 -7.16
CA GLU A 47 -7.42 13.83 -7.23
C GLU A 47 -8.87 13.39 -7.05
N LEU A 48 -9.27 12.27 -7.65
CA LEU A 48 -10.60 11.69 -7.48
C LEU A 48 -10.83 11.26 -6.04
N ALA A 49 -9.85 10.60 -5.41
CA ALA A 49 -9.92 10.18 -4.00
C ALA A 49 -10.20 11.33 -3.03
N GLY A 50 -9.74 12.55 -3.36
CA GLY A 50 -9.98 13.76 -2.58
C GLY A 50 -11.27 14.51 -2.94
N ARG A 51 -12.01 14.05 -3.95
CA ARG A 51 -13.21 14.72 -4.51
C ARG A 51 -14.37 13.74 -4.76
N ILE A 52 -14.47 12.69 -3.96
CA ILE A 52 -15.62 11.77 -3.98
C ILE A 52 -16.82 12.48 -3.36
N HIS A 53 -17.91 12.63 -4.12
CA HIS A 53 -19.16 13.25 -3.64
C HIS A 53 -20.37 12.32 -3.82
N SER A 54 -20.20 11.19 -4.49
CA SER A 54 -21.24 10.22 -4.79
C SER A 54 -20.71 8.79 -4.75
N GLU A 55 -21.62 7.81 -4.62
CA GLU A 55 -21.26 6.39 -4.77
C GLU A 55 -20.64 6.08 -6.15
N ALA A 56 -21.06 6.80 -7.20
CA ALA A 56 -20.49 6.64 -8.53
C ALA A 56 -19.03 7.09 -8.60
N ASP A 57 -18.67 8.19 -7.93
CA ASP A 57 -17.27 8.64 -7.84
C ASP A 57 -16.42 7.61 -7.08
N ALA A 58 -16.96 7.07 -5.98
CA ALA A 58 -16.28 6.05 -5.19
C ALA A 58 -16.10 4.75 -5.99
N LEU A 59 -17.10 4.34 -6.76
CA LEU A 59 -17.00 3.19 -7.64
C LEU A 59 -15.95 3.41 -8.73
N ALA A 60 -15.97 4.56 -9.42
CA ALA A 60 -14.97 4.90 -10.42
C ALA A 60 -13.55 4.91 -9.84
N PHE A 61 -13.40 5.40 -8.61
CA PHE A 61 -12.13 5.37 -7.89
C PHE A 61 -11.67 3.93 -7.61
N VAL A 62 -12.52 3.10 -7.03
CA VAL A 62 -12.19 1.69 -6.72
C VAL A 62 -11.89 0.88 -7.98
N GLU A 63 -12.63 1.10 -9.06
CA GLU A 63 -12.37 0.47 -10.36
C GLU A 63 -11.02 0.91 -10.93
N GLY A 64 -10.69 2.19 -10.88
CA GLY A 64 -9.39 2.66 -11.34
C GLY A 64 -8.20 2.13 -10.52
N ILE A 65 -8.36 1.97 -9.19
CA ILE A 65 -7.39 1.23 -8.36
C ILE A 65 -7.26 -0.22 -8.84
N ALA A 66 -8.40 -0.89 -9.04
CA ALA A 66 -8.41 -2.29 -9.46
C ALA A 66 -7.76 -2.50 -10.83
N ASP A 67 -7.95 -1.59 -11.78
CA ASP A 67 -7.34 -1.63 -13.11
C ASP A 67 -5.81 -1.52 -13.03
N ILE A 68 -5.28 -0.66 -12.14
CA ILE A 68 -3.84 -0.56 -11.89
C ILE A 68 -3.27 -1.88 -11.36
N PHE A 69 -4.04 -2.61 -10.56
CA PHE A 69 -3.63 -3.87 -9.95
C PHE A 69 -4.18 -5.12 -10.64
N ALA A 70 -4.78 -5.00 -11.83
CA ALA A 70 -5.55 -6.09 -12.46
C ALA A 70 -4.76 -7.41 -12.56
N ASP A 71 -3.46 -7.34 -12.80
CA ASP A 71 -2.56 -8.51 -12.91
C ASP A 71 -2.01 -9.02 -11.57
N SER A 72 -2.29 -8.31 -10.47
CA SER A 72 -1.70 -8.52 -9.15
C SER A 72 -2.71 -8.78 -8.04
N LEU A 73 -4.00 -8.51 -8.25
CA LEU A 73 -5.04 -8.75 -7.25
C LEU A 73 -5.41 -10.25 -7.16
N PRO A 74 -5.58 -10.80 -5.95
CA PRO A 74 -6.24 -12.09 -5.78
C PRO A 74 -7.63 -12.08 -6.43
N ALA A 75 -8.05 -13.19 -7.03
CA ALA A 75 -9.34 -13.28 -7.72
C ALA A 75 -10.54 -12.86 -6.84
N ALA A 76 -10.45 -13.06 -5.53
CA ALA A 76 -11.44 -12.62 -4.55
C ALA A 76 -11.68 -11.09 -4.55
N TRP A 77 -10.67 -10.28 -4.87
CA TRP A 77 -10.77 -8.82 -5.01
C TRP A 77 -11.24 -8.40 -6.40
N ALA A 78 -11.02 -9.25 -7.40
CA ALA A 78 -11.44 -9.00 -8.77
C ALA A 78 -12.94 -9.23 -8.99
N GLY A 79 -13.66 -9.78 -8.00
CA GLY A 79 -15.11 -9.95 -8.04
C GLY A 79 -15.86 -8.61 -8.03
N PRO A 80 -16.77 -8.35 -8.99
CA PRO A 80 -17.55 -7.11 -9.01
C PRO A 80 -18.33 -6.84 -7.71
N SER A 81 -18.78 -7.89 -7.02
CA SER A 81 -19.51 -7.79 -5.76
C SER A 81 -18.68 -7.26 -4.59
N ILE A 82 -17.37 -7.57 -4.54
CA ILE A 82 -16.47 -7.05 -3.51
C ILE A 82 -16.11 -5.60 -3.82
N ARG A 83 -15.81 -5.28 -5.09
CA ARG A 83 -15.54 -3.88 -5.50
C ARG A 83 -16.69 -2.93 -5.19
N GLN A 84 -17.94 -3.37 -5.40
CA GLN A 84 -19.12 -2.58 -5.03
C GLN A 84 -19.22 -2.31 -3.52
N ARG A 85 -18.95 -3.32 -2.68
CA ARG A 85 -18.94 -3.14 -1.22
C ARG A 85 -17.84 -2.18 -0.77
N VAL A 86 -16.65 -2.31 -1.35
CA VAL A 86 -15.53 -1.40 -1.07
C VAL A 86 -15.89 0.02 -1.49
N ALA A 87 -16.46 0.22 -2.68
CA ALA A 87 -16.89 1.52 -3.17
C ALA A 87 -17.96 2.16 -2.28
N HIS A 88 -18.96 1.38 -1.84
CA HIS A 88 -19.98 1.86 -0.93
C HIS A 88 -19.37 2.25 0.44
N ALA A 89 -18.54 1.39 1.04
CA ALA A 89 -17.86 1.71 2.30
C ALA A 89 -16.92 2.92 2.18
N GLU A 90 -16.27 3.09 1.03
CA GLU A 90 -15.44 4.26 0.72
C GLU A 90 -16.28 5.54 0.71
N TYR A 91 -17.45 5.50 0.06
CA TYR A 91 -18.39 6.63 0.02
C TYR A 91 -18.97 6.95 1.41
N GLU A 92 -19.41 5.94 2.17
CA GLU A 92 -19.93 6.12 3.53
C GLU A 92 -18.89 6.78 4.44
N ALA A 93 -17.64 6.27 4.43
CA ALA A 93 -16.54 6.79 5.25
C ALA A 93 -16.19 8.25 4.97
N ILE A 94 -16.38 8.71 3.73
CA ILE A 94 -16.15 10.10 3.31
C ILE A 94 -17.34 10.98 3.70
N SER A 95 -18.56 10.45 3.55
CA SER A 95 -19.80 11.19 3.79
C SER A 95 -20.10 11.36 5.29
N ASP A 96 -19.68 10.40 6.11
CA ASP A 96 -19.88 10.39 7.55
C ASP A 96 -18.63 9.81 8.25
N PRO A 97 -17.83 10.63 8.96
CA PRO A 97 -16.65 10.16 9.68
C PRO A 97 -16.93 9.07 10.73
N SER A 98 -18.17 8.90 11.20
CA SER A 98 -18.53 7.79 12.10
C SER A 98 -18.59 6.43 11.39
N ARG A 99 -18.60 6.43 10.06
CA ARG A 99 -18.55 5.24 9.19
C ARG A 99 -17.13 4.81 8.83
N LEU A 100 -16.10 5.51 9.32
CA LEU A 100 -14.72 5.04 9.20
C LEU A 100 -14.57 3.63 9.79
N ILE A 101 -13.82 2.79 9.09
CA ILE A 101 -13.53 1.42 9.53
C ILE A 101 -12.59 1.51 10.74
N PRO A 102 -12.99 1.05 11.93
CA PRO A 102 -12.12 1.13 13.10
C PRO A 102 -10.84 0.31 12.88
N GLU A 103 -9.69 0.85 13.27
CA GLU A 103 -8.40 0.13 13.17
C GLU A 103 -8.43 -1.19 13.94
N GLN A 104 -9.18 -1.23 15.05
CA GLN A 104 -9.39 -2.46 15.82
C GLN A 104 -10.09 -3.54 14.98
N ARG A 105 -11.07 -3.18 14.15
CA ARG A 105 -11.73 -4.15 13.25
C ARG A 105 -10.75 -4.74 12.24
N ILE A 106 -9.85 -3.91 11.69
CA ILE A 106 -8.81 -4.38 10.77
C ILE A 106 -7.87 -5.35 11.50
N ALA A 107 -7.46 -5.00 12.73
CA ALA A 107 -6.62 -5.87 13.55
C ALA A 107 -7.31 -7.20 13.86
N ASP A 108 -8.59 -7.18 14.23
CA ASP A 108 -9.35 -8.39 14.57
C ASP A 108 -9.45 -9.35 13.38
N VAL A 109 -9.85 -8.85 12.21
CA VAL A 109 -9.92 -9.63 10.95
C VAL A 109 -8.55 -10.19 10.58
N TRP A 110 -7.51 -9.36 10.61
CA TRP A 110 -6.15 -9.81 10.32
C TRP A 110 -5.65 -10.87 11.31
N ASN A 111 -5.93 -10.69 12.59
CA ASN A 111 -5.51 -11.63 13.62
C ASN A 111 -6.27 -12.95 13.54
N GLU A 112 -7.52 -12.94 13.07
CA GLU A 112 -8.22 -14.16 12.71
C GLU A 112 -7.51 -14.90 11.58
N TYR A 113 -7.16 -14.20 10.49
CA TYR A 113 -6.38 -14.79 9.40
C TYR A 113 -5.08 -15.44 9.89
N VAL A 114 -4.27 -14.69 10.64
CA VAL A 114 -2.99 -15.15 11.19
C VAL A 114 -3.15 -16.42 12.03
N ARG A 115 -4.18 -16.47 12.89
CA ARG A 115 -4.47 -17.64 13.72
C ARG A 115 -4.93 -18.84 12.89
N GLU A 116 -5.81 -18.61 11.91
CA GLU A 116 -6.36 -19.67 11.06
C GLU A 116 -5.28 -20.36 10.24
N ILE A 117 -4.34 -19.60 9.66
CA ILE A 117 -3.23 -20.18 8.88
C ILE A 117 -2.10 -20.73 9.76
N GLY A 118 -2.20 -20.61 11.09
CA GLY A 118 -1.15 -21.02 12.03
C GLY A 118 0.15 -20.24 11.89
N ALA A 119 0.06 -18.94 11.55
CA ALA A 119 1.22 -18.07 11.48
C ALA A 119 1.73 -17.69 12.88
N PRO A 120 3.01 -17.34 13.02
CA PRO A 120 3.61 -17.01 14.31
C PRO A 120 2.97 -15.79 14.98
N GLU A 121 3.07 -15.73 16.32
CA GLU A 121 2.49 -14.65 17.14
C GLU A 121 3.05 -13.27 16.77
N GLU A 122 4.26 -13.19 16.22
CA GLU A 122 4.81 -11.93 15.71
C GLU A 122 3.99 -11.34 14.55
N ALA A 123 3.13 -12.10 13.86
CA ALA A 123 2.27 -11.60 12.81
C ALA A 123 0.93 -11.01 13.32
N VAL A 124 0.61 -11.22 14.61
CA VAL A 124 -0.59 -10.66 15.26
C VAL A 124 -0.38 -9.17 15.51
N VAL A 125 -1.38 -8.34 15.21
CA VAL A 125 -1.29 -6.88 15.32
C VAL A 125 -2.33 -6.28 16.27
N ASN A 126 -2.13 -5.03 16.66
CA ASN A 126 -3.14 -4.24 17.37
C ASN A 126 -3.42 -2.90 16.67
N ALA A 127 -4.48 -2.22 17.10
CA ALA A 127 -4.91 -0.95 16.50
C ALA A 127 -3.81 0.13 16.54
N ALA A 128 -3.00 0.20 17.62
CA ALA A 128 -1.93 1.19 17.72
C ALA A 128 -0.79 0.95 16.72
N GLU A 129 -0.46 -0.32 16.45
CA GLU A 129 0.51 -0.70 15.41
C GLU A 129 0.00 -0.31 14.03
N ILE A 130 -1.27 -0.56 13.73
CA ILE A 130 -1.91 -0.14 12.48
C ILE A 130 -1.89 1.38 12.35
N HIS A 131 -2.29 2.12 13.38
CA HIS A 131 -2.26 3.59 13.39
C HIS A 131 -0.86 4.12 13.13
N SER A 132 0.12 3.53 13.81
CA SER A 132 1.53 3.86 13.67
C SER A 132 2.03 3.63 12.25
N MET A 133 1.63 2.54 11.57
CA MET A 133 1.95 2.30 10.15
C MET A 133 1.33 3.38 9.25
N ARG A 134 0.02 3.59 9.37
CA ARG A 134 -0.74 4.58 8.57
C ARG A 134 -0.17 5.99 8.70
N ASP A 135 0.20 6.40 9.90
CA ASP A 135 0.76 7.73 10.18
C ASP A 135 2.08 7.94 9.42
N ALA A 136 2.93 6.91 9.38
CA ALA A 136 4.18 6.94 8.63
C ALA A 136 3.92 7.00 7.12
N ASP A 137 3.05 6.14 6.59
CA ASP A 137 2.76 6.07 5.16
C ASP A 137 2.10 7.36 4.65
N TYR A 138 1.16 7.92 5.41
CA TYR A 138 0.56 9.21 5.10
C TYR A 138 1.59 10.33 5.08
N ALA A 139 2.44 10.43 6.11
CA ALA A 139 3.45 11.48 6.20
C ALA A 139 4.51 11.38 5.08
N ILE A 140 4.97 10.17 4.77
CA ILE A 140 5.89 9.93 3.64
C ILE A 140 5.20 10.25 2.31
N GLY A 141 3.99 9.73 2.11
CA GLY A 141 3.20 9.95 0.90
C GLY A 141 2.95 11.44 0.64
N GLN A 142 2.48 12.18 1.65
CA GLN A 142 2.26 13.62 1.56
C GLN A 142 3.55 14.38 1.21
N ALA A 143 4.67 14.04 1.85
CA ALA A 143 5.96 14.68 1.61
C ALA A 143 6.50 14.40 0.19
N MET A 144 6.40 13.16 -0.27
CA MET A 144 6.76 12.74 -1.62
C MET A 144 5.90 13.46 -2.66
N TRP A 145 4.58 13.40 -2.49
CA TRP A 145 3.61 13.97 -3.40
C TRP A 145 3.76 15.49 -3.56
N THR A 146 3.89 16.22 -2.45
CA THR A 146 4.03 17.70 -2.48
C THR A 146 5.31 18.16 -3.19
N ARG A 147 6.32 17.28 -3.26
CA ARG A 147 7.60 17.55 -3.93
C ARG A 147 7.64 17.02 -5.36
N GLY A 148 6.54 16.45 -5.87
CA GLY A 148 6.48 15.77 -7.17
C GLY A 148 7.41 14.56 -7.25
N MET A 149 7.77 13.97 -6.11
CA MET A 149 8.64 12.80 -6.03
C MET A 149 7.79 11.55 -5.90
N ASN A 150 8.03 10.55 -6.76
CA ASN A 150 7.41 9.24 -6.66
C ASN A 150 5.87 9.29 -6.58
N GLU A 151 5.22 10.01 -7.50
CA GLU A 151 3.75 10.02 -7.66
C GLU A 151 3.29 8.65 -8.18
N SER A 152 2.96 7.77 -7.24
CA SER A 152 2.60 6.38 -7.49
C SER A 152 1.37 6.02 -6.67
N ILE A 153 0.74 4.89 -7.00
CA ILE A 153 -0.43 4.39 -6.26
C ILE A 153 -0.15 4.22 -4.76
N TRP A 154 1.12 4.04 -4.38
CA TRP A 154 1.56 3.82 -3.00
C TRP A 154 1.75 5.10 -2.19
N THR A 155 1.83 6.26 -2.84
CA THR A 155 2.14 7.54 -2.21
C THR A 155 0.98 8.52 -2.26
N MET A 156 -0.18 8.10 -2.78
CA MET A 156 -1.39 8.93 -2.88
C MET A 156 -1.86 9.37 -1.48
N PRO A 157 -1.75 10.65 -1.12
CA PRO A 157 -2.14 11.09 0.22
C PRO A 157 -3.65 11.19 0.41
N ASN A 158 -4.44 11.34 -0.67
CA ASN A 158 -5.87 11.61 -0.55
C ASN A 158 -6.73 10.37 -0.23
N ILE A 159 -6.12 9.18 -0.13
CA ILE A 159 -6.82 7.97 0.33
C ILE A 159 -6.97 7.91 1.85
N TYR A 160 -6.20 8.72 2.58
CA TYR A 160 -6.16 8.69 4.03
C TYR A 160 -7.30 9.52 4.62
N ALA A 161 -8.01 8.96 5.59
CA ALA A 161 -8.92 9.74 6.42
C ALA A 161 -8.12 10.66 7.35
N THR A 162 -8.44 11.95 7.36
CA THR A 162 -7.77 12.94 8.22
C THR A 162 -8.76 13.68 9.10
N GLY A 163 -8.32 14.01 10.32
CA GLY A 163 -9.06 14.85 11.25
C GLY A 163 -8.93 16.35 10.90
N PRO A 164 -9.66 17.22 11.62
CA PRO A 164 -9.61 18.67 11.40
C PRO A 164 -8.22 19.30 11.61
N ASP A 165 -7.33 18.63 12.35
CA ASP A 165 -5.95 19.05 12.58
C ASP A 165 -4.97 18.59 11.47
N GLY A 166 -5.49 17.92 10.43
CA GLY A 166 -4.73 17.39 9.30
C GLY A 166 -3.92 16.13 9.63
N LYS A 167 -4.09 15.56 10.83
CA LYS A 167 -3.52 14.26 11.21
C LYS A 167 -4.43 13.14 10.75
N ILE A 168 -3.91 11.92 10.65
CA ILE A 168 -4.73 10.76 10.31
C ILE A 168 -5.82 10.54 11.37
N ALA A 169 -7.03 10.18 10.91
CA ALA A 169 -8.16 9.92 11.80
C ALA A 169 -8.03 8.56 12.50
N HIS A 170 -8.73 8.41 13.63
CA HIS A 170 -8.92 7.12 14.30
C HIS A 170 -9.95 6.29 13.51
N GLY A 171 -9.44 5.51 12.57
CA GLY A 171 -10.23 4.74 11.62
C GLY A 171 -9.86 5.04 10.17
N CYS A 172 -10.14 4.09 9.29
CA CYS A 172 -9.73 4.08 7.89
C CYS A 172 -10.90 4.32 6.94
N ARG A 173 -10.60 4.90 5.78
CA ARG A 173 -11.39 4.68 4.57
C ARG A 173 -11.26 3.21 4.09
N ALA A 174 -12.11 2.78 3.18
CA ALA A 174 -12.10 1.40 2.69
C ALA A 174 -10.80 1.07 1.94
N ILE A 175 -10.38 1.93 1.00
CA ILE A 175 -9.11 1.74 0.28
C ILE A 175 -7.90 1.81 1.21
N GLU A 176 -7.97 2.65 2.24
CA GLU A 176 -6.93 2.72 3.26
C GLU A 176 -6.84 1.43 4.08
N ALA A 177 -7.97 0.82 4.46
CA ALA A 177 -7.97 -0.48 5.13
C ALA A 177 -7.37 -1.58 4.24
N LEU A 178 -7.69 -1.58 2.94
CA LEU A 178 -7.08 -2.50 1.97
C LEU A 178 -5.57 -2.30 1.86
N ARG A 179 -5.09 -1.05 1.93
CA ARG A 179 -3.66 -0.74 1.96
C ARG A 179 -2.99 -1.29 3.22
N VAL A 180 -3.61 -1.15 4.39
CA VAL A 180 -3.09 -1.74 5.64
C VAL A 180 -2.94 -3.26 5.49
N ILE A 181 -3.95 -3.95 4.96
CA ILE A 181 -3.89 -5.41 4.74
C ILE A 181 -2.77 -5.76 3.75
N HIS A 182 -2.59 -4.98 2.68
CA HIS A 182 -1.46 -5.17 1.76
C HIS A 182 -0.13 -5.08 2.51
N ASP A 183 0.08 -4.04 3.30
CA ASP A 183 1.35 -3.81 4.00
C ASP A 183 1.64 -4.92 5.01
N LEU A 184 0.62 -5.41 5.71
CA LEU A 184 0.75 -6.56 6.60
C LEU A 184 1.13 -7.84 5.84
N ASP A 185 0.56 -8.07 4.65
CA ASP A 185 0.86 -9.24 3.80
C ASP A 185 2.21 -9.14 3.06
N ARG A 186 2.60 -7.97 2.58
CA ARG A 186 3.71 -7.81 1.62
C ARG A 186 4.90 -7.02 2.16
N MET A 187 4.65 -6.15 3.13
CA MET A 187 5.63 -5.21 3.66
C MET A 187 5.78 -5.35 5.17
N PHE A 188 5.97 -6.58 5.64
CA PHE A 188 6.01 -6.90 7.08
C PHE A 188 7.05 -6.09 7.89
N ASP A 189 8.09 -5.57 7.24
CA ASP A 189 9.04 -4.65 7.87
C ASP A 189 8.39 -3.33 8.33
N ASN A 190 7.31 -2.88 7.69
CA ASN A 190 6.53 -1.71 8.13
C ASN A 190 5.92 -1.94 9.51
N LEU A 191 5.40 -3.16 9.77
CA LEU A 191 4.90 -3.55 11.09
C LEU A 191 6.04 -3.60 12.13
N ARG A 192 7.20 -4.17 11.76
CA ARG A 192 8.38 -4.18 12.65
C ARG A 192 8.81 -2.76 13.02
N GLY A 193 8.84 -1.86 12.04
CA GLY A 193 9.13 -0.44 12.24
C GLY A 193 8.09 0.26 13.12
N ALA A 194 6.80 -0.03 12.92
CA ALA A 194 5.72 0.51 13.76
C ALA A 194 5.84 0.09 15.22
N ARG A 195 6.17 -1.18 15.48
CA ARG A 195 6.42 -1.69 16.83
C ARG A 195 7.61 -1.02 17.50
N ASP A 196 8.72 -0.86 16.77
CA ASP A 196 9.91 -0.21 17.31
C ASP A 196 9.61 1.24 17.70
N ARG A 197 8.89 1.99 16.84
CA ARG A 197 8.44 3.35 17.14
C ARG A 197 7.54 3.41 18.37
N LEU A 198 6.55 2.53 18.47
CA LEU A 198 5.66 2.49 19.64
C LEU A 198 6.40 2.19 20.94
N ARG A 199 7.34 1.23 20.93
CA ARG A 199 8.19 0.92 22.10
C ARG A 199 9.02 2.13 22.56
N LYS A 200 9.43 2.98 21.62
CA LYS A 200 10.21 4.19 21.87
C LYS A 200 9.34 5.42 22.14
N GLY A 201 8.01 5.32 22.04
CA GLY A 201 7.09 6.45 22.15
C GLY A 201 7.20 7.47 21.01
N ILE A 202 7.59 7.02 19.81
CA ILE A 202 7.81 7.87 18.63
C ILE A 202 6.54 7.93 17.79
N VAL A 203 6.12 9.16 17.44
CA VAL A 203 5.10 9.43 16.42
C VAL A 203 5.82 9.61 15.07
N ALA A 204 5.49 8.80 14.06
CA ALA A 204 6.25 8.79 12.82
C ALA A 204 6.12 10.10 12.05
N SER A 205 4.93 10.66 11.96
CA SER A 205 4.71 11.89 11.21
C SER A 205 5.49 13.07 11.79
N ASP A 206 5.65 13.12 13.12
CA ASP A 206 6.48 14.14 13.77
C ASP A 206 7.97 13.93 13.45
N GLU A 207 8.47 12.69 13.55
CA GLU A 207 9.85 12.35 13.20
C GLU A 207 10.15 12.67 11.73
N ILE A 208 9.26 12.29 10.81
CA ILE A 208 9.40 12.57 9.37
C ILE A 208 9.40 14.08 9.13
N LYS A 209 8.47 14.84 9.73
CA LYS A 209 8.43 16.30 9.60
C LYS A 209 9.72 16.95 10.07
N GLU A 210 10.28 16.51 11.21
CA GLU A 210 11.54 17.03 11.71
C GLU A 210 12.71 16.68 10.79
N HIS A 211 12.80 15.45 10.28
CA HIS A 211 13.82 15.08 9.29
C HIS A 211 13.72 15.94 8.03
N LEU A 212 12.50 16.22 7.56
CA LEU A 212 12.27 17.03 6.36
C LEU A 212 12.62 18.51 6.55
N LYS A 213 12.46 19.05 7.75
CA LYS A 213 12.90 20.42 8.10
C LYS A 213 14.41 20.52 8.16
N ASN A 214 15.07 19.49 8.68
CA ASN A 214 16.51 19.45 8.89
C ASN A 214 17.31 18.98 7.65
N ALA A 215 16.64 18.50 6.61
CA ALA A 215 17.27 18.07 5.37
C ALA A 215 17.81 19.28 4.57
N ASP A 216 19.11 19.25 4.24
CA ASP A 216 19.76 20.26 3.41
C ASP A 216 19.15 20.28 1.99
N PRO A 217 18.71 21.44 1.45
CA PRO A 217 18.21 21.56 0.08
C PRO A 217 19.18 21.06 -1.00
N SER A 218 20.49 21.01 -0.71
CA SER A 218 21.53 20.52 -1.62
C SER A 218 21.67 19.00 -1.67
N GLN A 219 21.09 18.26 -0.71
CA GLN A 219 21.00 16.79 -0.74
C GLN A 219 19.78 16.27 -1.54
N ARG A 220 19.23 17.12 -2.43
CA ARG A 220 18.05 16.85 -3.26
C ARG A 220 18.18 15.70 -4.26
N THR A 221 19.32 15.01 -4.31
CA THR A 221 19.56 13.91 -5.26
C THR A 221 20.33 12.77 -4.63
N THR A 222 20.01 12.32 -3.40
CA THR A 222 20.48 11.00 -2.91
C THR A 222 19.74 10.47 -1.68
N SER A 223 18.47 10.85 -1.48
CA SER A 223 17.53 10.00 -0.71
C SER A 223 16.67 9.13 -1.63
N GLY A 224 17.14 8.89 -2.85
CA GLY A 224 17.02 7.53 -3.37
C GLY A 224 17.71 6.68 -2.33
N SER A 225 16.92 6.00 -1.50
CA SER A 225 17.39 4.82 -0.79
C SER A 225 18.43 4.19 -1.70
N LYS A 226 19.68 4.09 -1.25
CA LYS A 226 20.51 3.01 -1.75
C LYS A 226 19.72 1.76 -1.36
N VAL A 227 18.72 1.41 -2.17
CA VAL A 227 18.27 0.07 -2.40
C VAL A 227 19.49 -0.54 -3.04
N ARG A 228 20.50 -0.78 -2.20
CA ARG A 228 21.35 -1.92 -2.38
C ARG A 228 20.33 -3.01 -2.58
N ALA A 229 20.29 -3.56 -3.79
CA ALA A 229 19.61 -4.81 -4.05
C ALA A 229 20.38 -5.88 -3.26
N GLU A 230 20.38 -5.74 -1.93
CA GLU A 230 20.47 -6.86 -1.04
C GLU A 230 19.23 -7.64 -1.40
N LEU A 231 19.47 -8.85 -1.91
CA LEU A 231 18.48 -9.89 -2.06
C LEU A 231 17.79 -10.00 -0.69
N ARG A 232 16.73 -9.20 -0.46
CA ARG A 232 15.97 -9.27 0.78
C ARG A 232 15.34 -10.63 0.74
N VAL A 233 15.96 -11.57 1.46
CA VAL A 233 15.33 -12.83 1.79
C VAL A 233 13.99 -12.44 2.39
N ASP A 234 12.90 -12.88 1.77
CA ASP A 234 11.56 -12.62 2.28
C ASP A 234 11.48 -13.23 3.69
N THR A 235 11.60 -12.37 4.71
CA THR A 235 11.52 -12.75 6.12
C THR A 235 10.10 -12.60 6.64
N ASN A 236 9.12 -12.50 5.75
CA ASN A 236 7.73 -12.44 6.14
C ASN A 236 7.30 -13.81 6.71
N PRO A 237 6.92 -13.87 8.01
CA PRO A 237 6.55 -15.11 8.66
C PRO A 237 5.24 -15.72 8.15
N LEU A 238 4.46 -14.96 7.36
CA LEU A 238 3.21 -15.45 6.77
C LEU A 238 3.44 -16.46 5.66
N ARG A 239 4.44 -16.25 4.78
CA ARG A 239 4.60 -17.08 3.57
C ARG A 239 4.74 -18.57 3.89
N PRO A 240 5.58 -19.01 4.84
CA PRO A 240 5.65 -20.41 5.21
C PRO A 240 4.34 -20.96 5.78
N ALA A 241 3.57 -20.15 6.52
CA ALA A 241 2.29 -20.55 7.10
C ALA A 241 1.20 -20.70 6.01
N GLU A 242 1.10 -19.74 5.09
CA GLU A 242 0.21 -19.81 3.93
C GLU A 242 0.49 -21.06 3.07
N TYR A 243 1.76 -21.32 2.76
CA TYR A 243 2.14 -22.51 2.00
C TYR A 243 1.79 -23.81 2.71
N ARG A 244 1.89 -23.84 4.04
CA ARG A 244 1.49 -25.00 4.85
C ARG A 244 -0.01 -25.17 4.82
N TYR A 245 -0.77 -24.11 5.09
CA TYR A 245 -2.23 -24.12 5.10
C TYR A 245 -2.79 -24.55 3.74
N MET A 246 -2.30 -23.98 2.63
CA MET A 246 -2.72 -24.38 1.28
C MET A 246 -2.38 -25.85 0.97
N ARG A 247 -1.29 -26.39 1.52
CA ARG A 247 -0.93 -27.80 1.34
C ARG A 247 -1.84 -28.75 2.11
N GLU A 248 -2.24 -28.36 3.31
CA GLU A 248 -3.07 -29.17 4.22
C GLU A 248 -4.55 -29.09 3.88
N HIS A 249 -5.03 -27.91 3.47
CA HIS A 249 -6.45 -27.63 3.26
C HIS A 249 -6.83 -27.39 1.79
N GLY A 250 -5.86 -27.18 0.89
CA GLY A 250 -6.11 -26.86 -0.51
C GLY A 250 -6.34 -25.37 -0.80
N LEU A 251 -6.15 -24.99 -2.07
CA LEU A 251 -6.25 -23.60 -2.53
C LEU A 251 -7.68 -23.04 -2.41
N ASP A 252 -8.71 -23.86 -2.63
CA ASP A 252 -10.11 -23.42 -2.54
C ASP A 252 -10.49 -23.00 -1.11
N ASN A 253 -10.07 -23.77 -0.10
CA ASN A 253 -10.28 -23.42 1.30
C ASN A 253 -9.51 -22.16 1.70
N PHE A 254 -8.31 -21.96 1.16
CA PHE A 254 -7.56 -20.72 1.36
C PHE A 254 -8.27 -19.52 0.73
N ASN A 255 -8.80 -19.65 -0.49
CA ASN A 255 -9.57 -18.59 -1.13
C ASN A 255 -10.88 -18.27 -0.38
N GLN A 256 -11.58 -19.29 0.14
CA GLN A 256 -12.79 -19.11 0.96
C GLN A 256 -12.47 -18.40 2.28
N LEU A 257 -11.34 -18.72 2.92
CA LEU A 257 -10.84 -17.98 4.08
C LEU A 257 -10.66 -16.50 3.75
N LEU A 258 -9.95 -16.18 2.67
CA LEU A 258 -9.76 -14.80 2.24
C LEU A 258 -11.10 -14.10 1.96
N GLU A 259 -12.00 -14.73 1.20
CA GLU A 259 -13.32 -14.16 0.89
C GLU A 259 -14.13 -13.86 2.16
N ARG A 260 -14.14 -14.76 3.14
CA ARG A 260 -14.81 -14.57 4.43
C ARG A 260 -14.29 -13.33 5.15
N LEU A 261 -12.97 -13.16 5.21
CA LEU A 261 -12.32 -12.01 5.85
C LEU A 261 -12.66 -10.69 5.14
N PHE A 262 -12.74 -10.69 3.80
CA PHE A 262 -13.19 -9.51 3.05
C PHE A 262 -14.65 -9.17 3.33
N VAL A 263 -15.52 -10.18 3.41
CA VAL A 263 -16.92 -9.97 3.77
C VAL A 263 -17.07 -9.43 5.19
N GLU A 264 -16.22 -9.87 6.12
CA GLU A 264 -16.21 -9.37 7.48
C GLU A 264 -15.68 -7.93 7.57
N LEU A 265 -14.67 -7.57 6.76
CA LEU A 265 -14.15 -6.21 6.71
C LEU A 265 -15.11 -5.25 5.99
N PHE A 266 -15.78 -5.72 4.92
CA PHE A 266 -16.75 -4.98 4.11
C PHE A 266 -18.10 -5.71 4.06
N PRO A 267 -18.92 -5.57 5.11
CA PRO A 267 -20.20 -6.27 5.22
C PRO A 267 -21.18 -5.79 4.15
N ARG A 268 -22.21 -6.60 3.88
CA ARG A 268 -23.42 -6.08 3.21
C ARG A 268 -24.21 -5.28 4.26
N GLU A 269 -24.80 -4.18 3.82
CA GLU A 269 -25.83 -3.47 4.60
C GLU A 269 -26.90 -4.42 5.17
#